data_AF-A0A920KN64-F1
#
_entry.id   AF-A0A920KN64-F1
#
_cell.length_a   1.000
_cell.length_b   1.000
_cell.length_c   1.000
_cell.angle_alpha   90.00
_cell.angle_beta   90.00
_cell.angle_gamma   90.00
#
_symmetry.space_group_name_H-M   'P 1'
#
loop_
_entity.id
_entity.type
_entity.pdbx_description
1 polymer ?
#
loop_
_entity_poly.entity_id
_entity_poly.type
_entity_poly.pdbx_seq_one_letter_code
_entity_poly.pdbx_strand_id
1 'polypeptide(L)'
;MRISEFYNQYHEKIEDVIVSLLNDSIVPILISIHSFTRKFRDKIRPWEISILWDSDDRISAPLIDLLERDNNYVIGDNQPYKGYLRGDTLFTHATSRGLPHVLIEIRNDLIADEDGQEKIANYLTKKLSQVISANHNKSSQYETIWNKITLMEEAMTNEEKIKAEVLDRLITHLQTNTELQNIDLMDLAGFCRNCLAKWYMEASAGHGSLIEYEDARQVIYGMPYNDWKKKYQK
;
A
#
# COMPACT_ATOMS: atom_id res chain seq x y z
N MET A 1 -11.60 -31.62 1.39
CA MET A 1 -12.41 -31.65 2.63
C MET A 1 -12.00 -30.53 3.58
N ARG A 2 -10.88 -30.61 4.36
CA ARG A 2 -10.54 -29.54 5.33
C ARG A 2 -10.34 -28.13 4.75
N ILE A 3 -9.69 -28.04 3.58
CA ILE A 3 -9.46 -26.77 2.88
C ILE A 3 -10.81 -26.18 2.43
N SER A 4 -11.61 -26.96 1.72
CA SER A 4 -12.90 -26.51 1.17
C SER A 4 -13.96 -26.23 2.22
N GLU A 5 -13.97 -26.94 3.35
CA GLU A 5 -15.05 -26.84 4.35
C GLU A 5 -14.77 -25.86 5.48
N PHE A 6 -13.50 -25.62 5.82
CA PHE A 6 -13.15 -24.73 6.94
C PHE A 6 -12.31 -23.54 6.50
N TYR A 7 -11.18 -23.81 5.85
CA TYR A 7 -10.24 -22.75 5.48
C TYR A 7 -10.86 -21.77 4.47
N ASN A 8 -11.38 -22.28 3.35
CA ASN A 8 -11.97 -21.44 2.31
C ASN A 8 -13.19 -20.68 2.85
N GLN A 9 -14.11 -21.35 3.55
CA GLN A 9 -15.30 -20.69 4.09
C GLN A 9 -14.94 -19.56 5.06
N TYR A 10 -13.94 -19.77 5.93
CA TYR A 10 -13.44 -18.73 6.82
C TYR A 10 -12.88 -17.53 6.06
N HIS A 11 -12.01 -17.76 5.08
CA HIS A 11 -11.41 -16.67 4.30
C HIS A 11 -12.41 -15.96 3.39
N GLU A 12 -13.35 -16.69 2.77
CA GLU A 12 -14.44 -16.14 1.95
C GLU A 12 -15.34 -15.23 2.78
N LYS A 13 -15.69 -15.59 4.02
CA LYS A 13 -16.51 -14.73 4.88
C LYS A 13 -15.82 -13.45 5.31
N ILE A 14 -14.52 -13.49 5.56
CA ILE A 14 -13.75 -12.27 5.83
C ILE A 14 -13.73 -11.38 4.58
N GLU A 15 -13.51 -11.98 3.42
CA GLU A 15 -13.49 -11.29 2.14
C GLU A 15 -14.81 -10.58 1.85
N ASP A 16 -15.93 -11.30 1.98
CA ASP A 16 -17.28 -10.76 1.76
C ASP A 16 -17.53 -9.49 2.60
N VAL A 17 -17.12 -9.50 3.87
CA VAL A 17 -17.30 -8.36 4.78
C VAL A 17 -16.41 -7.18 4.37
N ILE A 18 -15.14 -7.44 4.03
CA ILE A 18 -14.22 -6.39 3.60
C ILE A 18 -14.73 -5.73 2.32
N VAL A 19 -15.11 -6.52 1.32
CA VAL A 19 -15.64 -6.02 0.05
C VAL A 19 -16.93 -5.23 0.28
N SER A 20 -17.84 -5.71 1.13
CA SER A 20 -19.06 -4.98 1.46
C SER A 20 -18.76 -3.60 2.06
N LEU A 21 -17.83 -3.50 3.02
CA LEU A 21 -17.48 -2.23 3.65
C LEU A 21 -16.81 -1.27 2.66
N LEU A 22 -15.90 -1.78 1.82
CA LEU A 22 -15.22 -0.98 0.82
C LEU A 22 -16.18 -0.46 -0.26
N ASN A 23 -17.18 -1.25 -0.66
CA ASN A 23 -18.24 -0.81 -1.57
C ASN A 23 -19.07 0.34 -0.98
N ASP A 24 -19.24 0.36 0.34
CA ASP A 24 -19.90 1.44 1.07
C ASP A 24 -18.93 2.61 1.39
N SER A 25 -17.74 2.64 0.79
CA SER A 25 -16.68 3.63 1.03
C SER A 25 -16.20 3.69 2.49
N ILE A 26 -16.34 2.60 3.23
CA ILE A 26 -15.85 2.45 4.61
C ILE A 26 -14.52 1.69 4.56
N VAL A 27 -13.45 2.28 5.10
CA VAL A 27 -12.16 1.61 5.23
C VAL A 27 -12.17 0.76 6.51
N PRO A 28 -12.17 -0.58 6.42
CA PRO A 28 -12.17 -1.44 7.60
C PRO A 28 -10.80 -1.47 8.28
N ILE A 29 -10.82 -1.69 9.60
CA ILE A 29 -9.63 -1.99 10.41
C ILE A 29 -9.72 -3.46 10.82
N LEU A 30 -8.74 -4.27 10.44
CA LEU A 30 -8.72 -5.70 10.77
C LEU A 30 -7.98 -5.93 12.08
N ILE A 31 -8.68 -6.47 13.08
CA ILE A 31 -8.11 -6.78 14.39
C ILE A 31 -8.15 -8.31 14.58
N SER A 32 -6.99 -8.95 14.61
CA SER A 32 -6.88 -10.38 14.87
C SER A 32 -6.56 -10.62 16.34
N ILE A 33 -7.41 -11.38 17.05
CA ILE A 33 -7.27 -11.65 18.48
C ILE A 33 -6.82 -13.07 18.72
N HIS A 34 -5.73 -13.22 19.47
CA HIS A 34 -5.11 -14.49 19.80
C HIS A 34 -4.75 -14.57 21.29
N SER A 35 -4.38 -15.77 21.72
CA SER A 35 -3.80 -15.97 23.04
C SER A 35 -2.64 -16.95 23.03
N PHE A 36 -1.74 -16.80 24.00
CA PHE A 36 -0.57 -17.66 24.15
C PHE A 36 -0.35 -18.10 25.59
N THR A 37 0.32 -19.24 25.78
CA THR A 37 0.64 -19.77 27.10
C THR A 37 1.79 -19.01 27.75
N ARG A 38 1.70 -18.75 29.07
CA ARG A 38 2.77 -18.09 29.85
C ARG A 38 4.13 -18.80 29.82
N LYS A 39 4.11 -20.12 29.75
CA LYS A 39 5.32 -20.95 29.64
C LYS A 39 5.22 -21.80 28.38
N PHE A 40 6.31 -21.84 27.62
CA PHE A 40 6.44 -22.73 26.47
C PHE A 40 7.75 -23.49 26.58
N ARG A 41 7.64 -24.81 26.77
CA ARG A 41 8.76 -25.66 27.19
C ARG A 41 9.40 -25.07 28.45
N ASP A 42 10.70 -24.79 28.45
CA ASP A 42 11.41 -24.23 29.61
C ASP A 42 11.48 -22.70 29.63
N LYS A 43 10.91 -22.02 28.63
CA LYS A 43 10.96 -20.56 28.52
C LYS A 43 9.69 -19.92 29.11
N ILE A 44 9.89 -19.01 30.06
CA ILE A 44 8.85 -18.11 30.55
C ILE A 44 8.73 -16.95 29.58
N ARG A 45 7.50 -16.60 29.21
CA ARG A 45 7.17 -15.45 28.36
C ARG A 45 6.65 -14.34 29.28
N PRO A 46 7.43 -13.26 29.50
CA PRO A 46 7.08 -12.24 30.48
C PRO A 46 5.93 -11.35 30.04
N TRP A 47 5.76 -11.17 28.72
CA TRP A 47 4.72 -10.33 28.13
C TRP A 47 3.33 -10.83 28.47
N GLU A 48 2.41 -9.90 28.62
CA GLU A 48 1.03 -10.09 29.06
C GLU A 48 0.06 -9.77 27.93
N ILE A 49 0.33 -8.66 27.23
CA ILE A 49 -0.35 -8.27 26.00
C ILE A 49 0.74 -8.01 24.99
N SER A 50 0.64 -8.60 23.81
CA SER A 50 1.61 -8.38 22.75
C SER A 50 0.94 -7.92 21.47
N ILE A 51 1.57 -6.98 20.80
CA ILE A 51 1.13 -6.41 19.53
C ILE A 51 2.07 -6.94 18.45
N LEU A 52 1.48 -7.66 17.50
CA LEU A 52 2.20 -8.26 16.39
C LEU A 52 1.76 -7.56 15.12
N TRP A 53 2.75 -7.17 14.32
CA TRP A 53 2.55 -6.37 13.12
C TRP A 53 3.66 -6.60 12.11
N ASP A 54 3.40 -6.24 10.86
CA ASP A 54 4.36 -6.33 9.76
C ASP A 54 4.87 -4.94 9.34
N SER A 55 4.51 -4.47 8.14
CA SER A 55 5.06 -3.27 7.50
C SER A 55 4.17 -2.05 7.70
N ASP A 56 2.95 -2.26 8.18
CA ASP A 56 1.97 -1.21 8.48
C ASP A 56 1.82 -1.05 9.99
N ASP A 57 2.29 0.07 10.50
CA ASP A 57 2.31 0.40 11.92
C ASP A 57 1.24 1.41 12.33
N ARG A 58 0.34 1.82 11.42
CA ARG A 58 -0.64 2.91 11.64
C ARG A 58 -1.56 2.69 12.84
N ILE A 59 -1.81 1.42 13.19
CA ILE A 59 -2.54 1.03 14.41
C ILE A 59 -1.56 0.55 15.49
N SER A 60 -0.58 -0.25 15.11
CA SER A 60 0.31 -0.97 16.04
C SER A 60 1.21 -0.02 16.83
N ALA A 61 1.92 0.91 16.18
CA ALA A 61 2.83 1.85 16.86
C ALA A 61 2.11 2.73 17.90
N PRO A 62 1.02 3.45 17.57
CA PRO A 62 0.32 4.26 18.57
C PRO A 62 -0.35 3.41 19.65
N LEU A 63 -0.73 2.17 19.36
CA LEU A 63 -1.26 1.25 20.37
C LEU A 63 -0.18 0.78 21.34
N ILE A 64 0.99 0.38 20.85
CA ILE A 64 2.15 -0.01 21.69
C ILE A 64 2.53 1.15 22.62
N ASP A 65 2.74 2.34 22.05
CA ASP A 65 3.03 3.57 22.81
C ASP A 65 2.03 3.81 23.95
N LEU A 66 0.74 3.65 23.65
CA LEU A 66 -0.34 3.90 24.60
C LEU A 66 -0.39 2.83 25.70
N LEU A 67 -0.17 1.57 25.36
CA LEU A 67 -0.15 0.46 26.29
C LEU A 67 1.07 0.52 27.23
N GLU A 68 2.23 0.88 26.70
CA GLU A 68 3.46 1.03 27.48
C GLU A 68 3.38 2.20 28.46
N ARG A 69 2.81 3.34 28.03
CA ARG A 69 2.61 4.51 28.91
C ARG A 69 1.67 4.23 30.08
N ASP A 70 0.65 3.39 29.86
CA ASP A 70 -0.28 2.99 30.92
C ASP A 70 0.37 2.13 31.99
N ASN A 71 1.43 1.39 31.65
CA ASN A 71 2.21 0.53 32.54
C ASN A 71 1.36 -0.46 33.37
N ASN A 72 0.19 -0.86 32.84
CA ASN A 72 -0.72 -1.79 33.49
C ASN A 72 -0.37 -3.26 33.22
N TYR A 73 0.33 -3.53 32.11
CA TYR A 73 0.71 -4.86 31.65
C TYR A 73 2.11 -4.83 31.03
N VAL A 74 2.82 -5.96 31.06
CA VAL A 74 4.08 -6.11 30.34
C VAL A 74 3.81 -6.25 28.84
N ILE A 75 4.21 -5.27 28.03
CA ILE A 75 3.88 -5.22 26.60
C ILE A 75 4.97 -5.92 25.76
N GLY A 76 4.56 -6.76 24.82
CA GLY A 76 5.44 -7.35 23.81
C GLY A 76 5.25 -6.70 22.45
N ASP A 77 6.31 -6.15 21.86
CA ASP A 77 6.34 -5.74 20.45
C ASP A 77 6.94 -6.87 19.61
N ASN A 78 6.13 -7.51 18.75
CA ASN A 78 6.54 -8.66 17.95
C ASN A 78 7.23 -9.76 18.78
N GLN A 79 6.69 -9.99 19.98
CA GLN A 79 7.03 -11.06 20.91
C GLN A 79 5.73 -11.71 21.40
N PRO A 80 5.71 -12.99 21.81
CA PRO A 80 6.75 -13.99 21.62
C PRO A 80 6.88 -14.47 20.16
N TYR A 81 5.99 -14.03 19.27
CA TYR A 81 6.02 -14.31 17.84
C TYR A 81 6.15 -13.02 17.04
N LYS A 82 6.58 -13.15 15.79
CA LYS A 82 6.62 -12.04 14.84
C LYS A 82 5.29 -11.95 14.11
N GLY A 83 4.81 -10.74 13.85
CA GLY A 83 3.59 -10.47 13.09
C GLY A 83 3.73 -10.55 11.57
N TYR A 84 4.93 -10.79 11.06
CA TYR A 84 5.15 -11.00 9.64
C TYR A 84 5.15 -12.48 9.27
N LEU A 85 4.03 -12.98 8.75
CA LEU A 85 3.94 -14.31 8.16
C LEU A 85 3.19 -14.27 6.83
N ARG A 86 3.93 -14.43 5.73
CA ARG A 86 3.33 -14.46 4.38
C ARG A 86 2.32 -15.61 4.27
N GLY A 87 1.10 -15.26 3.85
CA GLY A 87 0.01 -16.22 3.67
C GLY A 87 -0.82 -16.47 4.93
N ASP A 88 -0.56 -15.77 6.04
CA ASP A 88 -1.48 -15.76 7.17
C ASP A 88 -2.73 -14.91 6.88
N THR A 89 -3.66 -14.89 7.84
CA THR A 89 -4.95 -14.18 7.70
C THR A 89 -4.76 -12.69 7.50
N LEU A 90 -3.89 -12.04 8.28
CA LEU A 90 -3.69 -10.59 8.17
C LEU A 90 -2.93 -10.20 6.90
N PHE A 91 -1.95 -10.99 6.47
CA PHE A 91 -1.29 -10.78 5.19
C PHE A 91 -2.30 -10.86 4.04
N THR A 92 -3.13 -11.91 4.04
CA THR A 92 -4.10 -12.19 2.98
C THR A 92 -5.16 -11.09 2.89
N HIS A 93 -5.66 -10.61 4.03
CA HIS A 93 -6.85 -9.76 4.06
C HIS A 93 -6.57 -8.29 4.37
N ALA A 94 -5.42 -7.96 4.95
CA ALA A 94 -5.06 -6.58 5.28
C ALA A 94 -3.76 -6.12 4.63
N THR A 95 -2.62 -6.74 4.96
CA THR A 95 -1.29 -6.25 4.54
C THR A 95 -1.18 -6.18 3.01
N SER A 96 -1.62 -7.22 2.29
CA SER A 96 -1.57 -7.26 0.82
C SER A 96 -2.45 -6.20 0.14
N ARG A 97 -3.37 -5.57 0.88
CA ARG A 97 -4.32 -4.54 0.41
C ARG A 97 -4.01 -3.16 0.98
N GLY A 98 -3.02 -3.03 1.85
CA GLY A 98 -2.74 -1.79 2.57
C GLY A 98 -3.89 -1.36 3.50
N LEU A 99 -4.69 -2.29 4.01
CA LEU A 99 -5.74 -1.98 4.99
C LEU A 99 -5.14 -1.89 6.41
N PRO A 100 -5.58 -0.94 7.25
CA PRO A 100 -5.11 -0.86 8.63
C PRO A 100 -5.41 -2.15 9.40
N HIS A 101 -4.43 -2.65 10.14
CA HIS A 101 -4.59 -3.89 10.89
C HIS A 101 -3.71 -3.97 12.13
N VAL A 102 -4.06 -4.90 13.02
CA VAL A 102 -3.25 -5.26 14.18
C VAL A 102 -3.56 -6.68 14.63
N LEU A 103 -2.54 -7.42 15.07
CA LEU A 103 -2.71 -8.70 15.76
C LEU A 103 -2.40 -8.51 17.24
N ILE A 104 -3.32 -8.94 18.11
CA ILE A 104 -3.20 -8.85 19.55
C ILE A 104 -3.10 -10.26 20.13
N GLU A 105 -2.01 -10.53 20.85
CA GLU A 105 -1.76 -11.76 21.58
C GLU A 105 -1.90 -11.52 23.08
N ILE A 106 -2.83 -12.22 23.71
CA ILE A 106 -3.11 -12.09 25.16
C ILE A 106 -2.58 -13.31 25.89
N ARG A 107 -1.83 -13.13 26.97
CA ARG A 107 -1.38 -14.26 27.79
C ARG A 107 -2.59 -14.92 28.42
N ASN A 108 -2.76 -16.22 28.18
CA ASN A 108 -4.03 -16.90 28.44
C ASN A 108 -4.42 -17.00 29.92
N ASP A 109 -3.47 -16.88 30.86
CA ASP A 109 -3.75 -16.81 32.30
C ASP A 109 -4.49 -15.53 32.69
N LEU A 110 -4.45 -14.47 31.87
CA LEU A 110 -5.20 -13.23 32.10
C LEU A 110 -6.68 -13.31 31.70
N ILE A 111 -7.05 -14.35 30.92
CA ILE A 111 -8.38 -14.55 30.34
C ILE A 111 -8.92 -15.95 30.64
N ALA A 112 -8.45 -16.54 31.74
CA ALA A 112 -8.82 -17.91 32.14
C ALA A 112 -10.27 -18.02 32.64
N ASP A 113 -10.86 -16.90 33.07
CA ASP A 113 -12.23 -16.77 33.56
C ASP A 113 -12.94 -15.56 32.94
N GLU A 114 -14.25 -15.46 33.19
CA GLU A 114 -15.11 -14.40 32.63
C GLU A 114 -14.68 -13.01 33.09
N ASP A 115 -14.32 -12.85 34.37
CA ASP A 115 -13.84 -11.58 34.94
C ASP A 115 -12.55 -11.10 34.23
N GLY A 116 -11.60 -12.01 34.00
CA GLY A 116 -10.37 -11.72 33.27
C GLY A 116 -10.63 -11.34 31.82
N GLN A 117 -11.54 -12.07 31.14
CA GLN A 117 -11.96 -11.77 29.78
C GLN A 117 -12.61 -10.38 29.67
N GLU A 118 -13.54 -10.05 30.56
CA GLU A 118 -14.21 -8.75 30.59
C GLU A 118 -13.20 -7.62 30.87
N LYS A 119 -12.32 -7.81 31.85
CA LYS A 119 -11.29 -6.83 32.20
C LYS A 119 -10.36 -6.52 31.03
N ILE A 120 -9.87 -7.56 30.34
CA ILE A 120 -8.98 -7.40 29.19
C ILE A 120 -9.73 -6.81 28.00
N ALA A 121 -10.96 -7.26 27.72
CA ALA A 121 -11.78 -6.73 26.63
C ALA A 121 -12.08 -5.24 26.83
N ASN A 122 -12.50 -4.82 28.03
CA ASN A 122 -12.76 -3.41 28.35
C ASN A 122 -11.50 -2.55 28.24
N TYR A 123 -10.36 -3.07 28.73
CA TYR A 123 -9.08 -2.38 28.62
C TYR A 123 -8.66 -2.18 27.16
N LEU A 124 -8.62 -3.26 26.37
CA LEU A 124 -8.22 -3.20 24.96
C LEU A 124 -9.19 -2.35 24.13
N THR A 125 -10.50 -2.47 24.37
CA THR A 125 -11.52 -1.67 23.69
C THR A 125 -11.26 -0.18 23.91
N LYS A 126 -11.05 0.25 25.17
CA LYS A 126 -10.75 1.65 25.49
C LYS A 126 -9.49 2.14 24.75
N LYS A 127 -8.45 1.32 24.69
CA LYS A 127 -7.17 1.67 24.05
C LYS A 127 -7.28 1.74 22.53
N LEU A 128 -7.92 0.76 21.92
CA LEU A 128 -8.21 0.75 20.49
C LEU A 128 -9.09 1.93 20.09
N SER A 129 -10.15 2.24 20.84
CA SER A 129 -10.98 3.41 20.57
C SER A 129 -10.19 4.71 20.63
N GLN A 130 -9.22 4.85 21.55
CA GLN A 130 -8.32 6.01 21.59
C GLN A 130 -7.46 6.11 20.34
N VAL A 131 -6.85 5.01 19.89
CA VAL A 131 -6.02 4.97 18.67
C VAL A 131 -6.85 5.26 17.43
N ILE A 132 -8.00 4.60 17.28
CA ILE A 132 -8.89 4.76 16.12
C ILE A 132 -9.45 6.19 16.08
N SER A 133 -9.91 6.74 17.20
CA SER A 133 -10.41 8.13 17.25
C SER A 133 -9.31 9.14 17.00
N ALA A 134 -8.10 8.91 17.53
CA ALA A 134 -6.95 9.76 17.26
C ALA A 134 -6.57 9.71 15.77
N ASN A 135 -6.65 8.54 15.14
CA ASN A 135 -6.41 8.35 13.71
C ASN A 135 -7.53 8.95 12.83
N HIS A 136 -8.77 8.99 13.31
CA HIS A 136 -9.90 9.65 12.64
C HIS A 136 -9.84 11.18 12.77
N ASN A 137 -9.41 11.70 13.93
CA ASN A 137 -9.18 13.13 14.12
C ASN A 137 -7.94 13.59 13.38
N LYS A 138 -6.90 12.75 13.36
CA LYS A 138 -5.79 12.86 12.43
C LYS A 138 -6.28 12.79 11.01
N SER A 139 -7.20 11.92 10.58
CA SER A 139 -7.70 11.90 9.20
C SER A 139 -8.53 13.13 8.84
N SER A 140 -9.13 13.84 9.80
CA SER A 140 -9.79 15.14 9.57
C SER A 140 -8.78 16.32 9.51
N GLN A 141 -7.78 16.32 10.39
CA GLN A 141 -6.65 17.25 10.33
C GLN A 141 -5.76 16.98 9.11
N TYR A 142 -5.62 15.71 8.76
CA TYR A 142 -5.01 15.21 7.56
C TYR A 142 -5.96 15.31 6.38
N GLU A 143 -7.28 15.43 6.42
CA GLU A 143 -8.05 15.82 5.22
C GLU A 143 -7.71 17.25 4.85
N THR A 144 -7.48 18.11 5.85
CA THR A 144 -7.04 19.49 5.67
C THR A 144 -5.57 19.58 5.24
N ILE A 145 -4.72 18.70 5.78
CA ILE A 145 -3.29 18.63 5.43
C ILE A 145 -3.06 17.77 4.17
N TRP A 146 -3.83 16.74 3.86
CA TRP A 146 -3.88 15.93 2.63
C TRP A 146 -4.47 16.79 1.51
N ASN A 147 -5.48 17.63 1.72
CA ASN A 147 -5.79 18.66 0.72
C ASN A 147 -4.58 19.58 0.41
N LYS A 148 -3.60 19.65 1.34
CA LYS A 148 -2.34 20.37 1.20
C LYS A 148 -1.12 19.49 0.82
N ILE A 149 -1.18 18.16 1.00
CA ILE A 149 -0.09 17.16 0.87
C ILE A 149 -0.37 16.15 -0.26
N THR A 150 -1.63 15.90 -0.65
CA THR A 150 -2.01 15.38 -1.98
C THR A 150 -1.45 16.28 -3.09
N LEU A 151 -1.05 17.51 -2.75
CA LEU A 151 -0.23 18.37 -3.60
C LEU A 151 1.28 18.01 -3.61
N MET A 152 1.77 17.02 -2.86
CA MET A 152 3.20 16.91 -2.48
C MET A 152 3.86 15.52 -2.32
N GLU A 153 3.25 14.35 -2.60
CA GLU A 153 4.01 13.08 -2.83
C GLU A 153 3.31 12.20 -3.90
N GLU A 154 3.87 11.87 -5.08
CA GLU A 154 4.84 12.56 -5.94
C GLU A 154 4.07 13.43 -6.95
N ALA A 155 3.59 14.59 -6.51
CA ALA A 155 3.10 15.56 -7.46
C ALA A 155 4.32 16.09 -8.20
N MET A 156 4.47 15.69 -9.46
CA MET A 156 5.36 16.30 -10.45
C MET A 156 5.46 17.81 -10.12
N THR A 157 6.66 18.30 -9.81
CA THR A 157 6.88 19.71 -9.47
C THR A 157 6.26 20.59 -10.56
N ASN A 158 5.89 21.83 -10.27
CA ASN A 158 5.36 22.70 -11.33
C ASN A 158 6.31 22.77 -12.54
N GLU A 159 7.62 22.73 -12.31
CA GLU A 159 8.62 22.65 -13.36
C GLU A 159 8.54 21.34 -14.14
N GLU A 160 8.48 20.18 -13.48
CA GLU A 160 8.34 18.90 -14.15
C GLU A 160 6.98 18.80 -14.89
N LYS A 161 5.91 19.40 -14.36
CA LYS A 161 4.59 19.45 -15.00
C LYS A 161 4.62 20.26 -16.27
N ILE A 162 5.26 21.42 -16.21
CA ILE A 162 5.50 22.25 -17.38
C ILE A 162 6.34 21.48 -18.41
N LYS A 163 7.39 20.78 -17.98
CA LYS A 163 8.23 19.97 -18.89
C LYS A 163 7.46 18.83 -19.54
N ALA A 164 6.61 18.11 -18.80
CA ALA A 164 5.77 17.05 -19.34
C ALA A 164 4.75 17.58 -20.36
N GLU A 165 4.04 18.66 -20.03
CA GLU A 165 3.10 19.32 -20.96
C GLU A 165 3.80 19.83 -22.23
N VAL A 166 5.02 20.38 -22.10
CA VAL A 166 5.83 20.80 -23.25
C VAL A 166 6.24 19.59 -24.11
N LEU A 167 6.64 18.49 -23.48
CA LEU A 167 6.99 17.25 -24.19
C LEU A 167 5.78 16.66 -24.91
N ASP A 168 4.61 16.63 -24.27
CA ASP A 168 3.36 16.15 -24.87
C ASP A 168 2.96 17.02 -26.07
N ARG A 169 3.13 18.35 -25.97
CA ARG A 169 2.91 19.27 -27.09
C ARG A 169 3.90 19.04 -28.22
N LEU A 170 5.17 18.79 -27.92
CA LEU A 170 6.18 18.46 -28.94
C LEU A 170 5.84 17.15 -29.64
N ILE A 171 5.48 16.11 -28.89
CA ILE A 171 5.06 14.81 -29.43
C ILE A 171 3.84 15.00 -30.34
N THR A 172 2.81 15.69 -29.86
CA THR A 172 1.60 16.01 -30.64
C THR A 172 1.94 16.81 -31.91
N HIS A 173 2.83 17.79 -31.81
CA HIS A 173 3.29 18.56 -32.96
C HIS A 173 3.99 17.66 -33.98
N LEU A 174 4.88 16.76 -33.56
CA LEU A 174 5.57 15.82 -34.46
C LEU A 174 4.65 14.75 -35.05
N GLN A 175 3.57 14.37 -34.35
CA GLN A 175 2.55 13.44 -34.84
C GLN A 175 1.65 14.05 -35.90
N THR A 176 1.34 15.35 -35.78
CA THR A 176 0.48 16.08 -36.73
C THR A 176 1.25 16.57 -37.96
N ASN A 177 2.53 16.92 -37.81
CA ASN A 177 3.40 17.40 -38.89
C ASN A 177 4.16 16.21 -39.53
N THR A 178 3.40 15.33 -40.18
CA THR A 178 3.90 14.07 -40.76
C THR A 178 4.89 14.26 -41.92
N GLU A 179 4.87 15.42 -42.56
CA GLU A 179 5.79 15.82 -43.62
C GLU A 179 7.23 16.01 -43.12
N LEU A 180 7.43 16.32 -41.83
CA LEU A 180 8.75 16.42 -41.22
C LEU A 180 9.38 15.01 -41.14
N GLN A 181 10.27 14.67 -42.07
CA GLN A 181 10.90 13.35 -42.05
C GLN A 181 11.97 13.27 -40.96
N ASN A 182 12.20 12.05 -40.46
CA ASN A 182 13.23 11.84 -39.43
C ASN A 182 14.63 12.25 -39.92
N ILE A 183 14.93 12.10 -41.21
CA ILE A 183 16.22 12.51 -41.78
C ILE A 183 16.39 14.03 -41.72
N ASP A 184 15.36 14.79 -42.10
CA ASP A 184 15.39 16.26 -42.05
C ASP A 184 15.56 16.77 -40.62
N LEU A 185 14.88 16.14 -39.66
CA LEU A 185 15.01 16.47 -38.23
C LEU A 185 16.42 16.16 -37.70
N MET A 186 17.03 15.04 -38.14
CA MET A 186 18.41 14.71 -37.77
C MET A 186 19.40 15.73 -38.33
N ASP A 187 19.24 16.13 -39.59
CA ASP A 187 20.16 17.07 -40.26
C ASP A 187 20.05 18.50 -39.69
N LEU A 188 18.85 18.94 -39.32
CA LEU A 188 18.61 20.30 -38.83
C LEU A 188 18.82 20.46 -37.32
N ALA A 189 18.38 19.48 -36.52
CA ALA A 189 18.27 19.61 -35.07
C ALA A 189 19.05 18.55 -34.29
N GLY A 190 19.64 17.55 -34.96
CA GLY A 190 20.44 16.50 -34.32
C GLY A 190 19.61 15.45 -33.55
N PHE A 191 18.28 15.46 -33.68
CA PHE A 191 17.41 14.41 -33.12
C PHE A 191 16.17 14.18 -34.00
N CYS A 192 15.54 13.01 -33.88
CA CYS A 192 14.28 12.69 -34.56
C CYS A 192 13.32 11.93 -33.64
N ARG A 193 12.16 11.48 -34.17
CA ARG A 193 11.16 10.71 -33.41
C ARG A 193 11.73 9.41 -32.81
N ASN A 194 12.66 8.74 -33.51
CA ASN A 194 13.30 7.53 -32.98
C ASN A 194 14.23 7.84 -31.79
N CYS A 195 14.86 9.03 -31.77
CA CYS A 195 15.65 9.47 -30.63
C CYS A 195 14.76 9.69 -29.40
N LEU A 196 13.60 10.34 -29.58
CA LEU A 196 12.61 10.52 -28.50
C LEU A 196 12.12 9.18 -27.95
N ALA A 197 11.85 8.20 -28.81
CA ALA A 197 11.41 6.86 -28.38
C ALA A 197 12.49 6.15 -27.56
N LYS A 198 13.77 6.30 -27.96
CA LYS A 198 14.90 5.76 -27.21
C LYS A 198 15.05 6.44 -25.84
N TRP A 199 14.94 7.76 -25.78
CA TRP A 199 15.00 8.50 -24.50
C TRP A 199 13.84 8.13 -23.57
N TYR A 200 12.64 7.95 -24.12
CA TYR A 200 11.48 7.50 -23.35
C TYR A 200 11.72 6.12 -22.71
N MET A 201 12.25 5.18 -23.48
CA MET A 201 12.60 3.83 -23.00
C MET A 201 13.70 3.86 -21.92
N GLU A 202 14.74 4.66 -22.13
CA GLU A 202 15.83 4.82 -21.15
C GLU A 202 15.33 5.46 -19.85
N ALA A 203 14.47 6.47 -19.95
CA ALA A 203 13.86 7.13 -18.80
C ALA A 203 12.93 6.17 -18.03
N SER A 204 12.12 5.36 -18.73
CA SER A 204 11.19 4.44 -18.08
C SER A 204 11.93 3.43 -17.19
N ALA A 205 13.08 2.91 -17.66
CA ALA A 205 13.93 1.99 -16.89
C ALA A 205 14.42 2.62 -15.57
N GLY A 206 14.69 3.92 -15.55
CA GLY A 206 15.06 4.67 -14.35
C GLY A 206 13.92 4.91 -13.36
N HIS A 207 12.66 4.83 -13.83
CA HIS A 207 11.44 5.03 -13.03
C HIS A 207 10.71 3.71 -12.70
N GLY A 208 11.39 2.56 -12.80
CA GLY A 208 10.82 1.25 -12.43
C GLY A 208 9.75 0.73 -13.39
N SER A 209 9.60 1.34 -14.57
CA SER A 209 8.67 0.92 -15.62
C SER A 209 9.47 0.43 -16.83
N LEU A 210 9.42 -0.87 -17.13
CA LEU A 210 10.09 -1.42 -18.31
C LEU A 210 9.15 -1.32 -19.52
N ILE A 211 9.49 -0.43 -20.47
CA ILE A 211 8.83 -0.36 -21.77
C ILE A 211 9.82 -0.87 -22.83
N GLU A 212 9.35 -1.67 -23.77
CA GLU A 212 10.18 -2.09 -24.90
C GLU A 212 10.28 -0.97 -25.94
N TYR A 213 11.35 -0.98 -26.74
CA TYR A 213 11.59 0.07 -27.74
C TYR A 213 10.42 0.23 -28.73
N GLU A 214 9.78 -0.89 -29.10
CA GLU A 214 8.62 -0.88 -30.00
C GLU A 214 7.42 -0.14 -29.42
N ASP A 215 7.14 -0.36 -28.13
CA ASP A 215 6.05 0.28 -27.42
C ASP A 215 6.35 1.77 -27.19
N ALA A 216 7.60 2.12 -26.91
CA ALA A 216 8.03 3.52 -26.84
C ALA A 216 7.87 4.24 -28.18
N ARG A 217 8.13 3.56 -29.31
CA ARG A 217 7.83 4.13 -30.63
C ARG A 217 6.33 4.35 -30.80
N GLN A 218 5.48 3.43 -30.37
CA GLN A 218 4.04 3.63 -30.47
C GLN A 218 3.57 4.88 -29.70
N VAL A 219 4.15 5.16 -28.53
CA VAL A 219 3.89 6.40 -27.78
C VAL A 219 4.28 7.63 -28.60
N ILE A 220 5.50 7.69 -29.14
CA ILE A 220 5.98 8.86 -29.89
C ILE A 220 5.25 9.04 -31.23
N TYR A 221 4.95 7.97 -31.94
CA TYR A 221 4.31 8.02 -33.27
C TYR A 221 2.78 8.07 -33.21
N GLY A 222 2.17 7.83 -32.05
CA GLY A 222 0.70 7.80 -31.87
C GLY A 222 0.00 6.60 -32.52
N MET A 223 0.77 5.71 -33.15
CA MET A 223 0.31 4.46 -33.78
C MET A 223 1.51 3.50 -33.94
N PRO A 224 1.27 2.20 -34.21
CA PRO A 224 2.36 1.27 -34.47
C PRO A 224 3.30 1.79 -35.57
N TYR A 225 4.62 1.74 -35.31
CA TYR A 225 5.62 2.29 -36.23
C TYR A 225 5.52 1.72 -37.65
N ASN A 226 5.18 0.44 -37.78
CA ASN A 226 4.98 -0.21 -39.07
C ASN A 226 3.85 0.42 -39.88
N ASP A 227 2.80 0.93 -39.22
CA ASP A 227 1.68 1.59 -39.89
C ASP A 227 2.01 3.04 -40.23
N TRP A 228 2.73 3.73 -39.33
CA TRP A 228 3.24 5.08 -39.60
C TRP A 228 4.18 5.07 -40.81
N LYS A 229 5.11 4.12 -40.86
CA LYS A 229 6.06 3.94 -41.96
C LYS A 229 5.36 3.76 -43.31
N LYS A 230 4.28 2.98 -43.36
CA LYS A 230 3.50 2.76 -44.59
C LYS A 230 2.74 4.00 -45.04
N LYS A 231 2.24 4.81 -44.10
CA LYS A 231 1.36 5.95 -44.39
C LYS A 231 2.11 7.25 -44.68
N TYR A 232 3.22 7.48 -43.98
CA TYR A 232 3.81 8.83 -43.86
C TYR A 232 5.32 8.90 -44.13
N GLN A 233 6.05 7.78 -44.05
CA GLN A 233 7.49 7.78 -44.29
C GLN A 233 7.79 7.68 -45.79
N LYS A 234 8.68 8.55 -46.29
CA LYS A 234 9.12 8.59 -47.68
C LYS A 234 10.61 8.31 -47.80
#